data_AF-S4P6Z9-F1
#
_entry.id   AF-S4P6Z9-F1
#
_cell.length_a   1.000
_cell.length_b   1.000
_cell.length_c   1.000
_cell.angle_alpha   90.00
_cell.angle_beta   90.00
_cell.angle_gamma   90.00
#
_symmetry.space_group_name_H-M   'P 1'
#
loop_
_entity.id
_entity.type
_entity.pdbx_description
1 polymer ?
#
loop_
_entity_poly.entity_id
_entity_poly.type
_entity_poly.pdbx_seq_one_letter_code
_entity_poly.pdbx_strand_id
1 'polypeptide(L)'
;MVTQALSKGTKYQIIDGKLYRQKDCHFPARCAGIEHYLKSLSPKLPNMELAINTRDWPQVNREWGHKAAPVFSFSKTKEYYDIMYPTWSFW
;
A
#
# COMPACT_ATOMS: atom_id res chain seq x y z
N MET A 1 -10.29 11.03 -1.02
CA MET A 1 -9.34 10.26 -1.86
C MET A 1 -8.69 9.14 -1.06
N VAL A 2 -8.03 9.43 0.08
CA VAL A 2 -7.37 8.40 0.91
C VAL A 2 -8.36 7.34 1.44
N THR A 3 -9.52 7.73 1.97
CA THR A 3 -10.55 6.78 2.46
C THR A 3 -10.99 5.74 1.41
N GLN A 4 -11.05 6.14 0.13
CA GLN A 4 -11.39 5.23 -0.97
C GLN A 4 -10.22 4.28 -1.29
N ALA A 5 -8.98 4.74 -1.16
CA ALA A 5 -7.81 3.89 -1.33
C ALA A 5 -7.71 2.85 -0.20
N LEU A 6 -8.02 3.23 1.04
CA LEU A 6 -7.94 2.35 2.20
C LEU A 6 -8.89 1.14 2.13
N SER A 7 -10.01 1.21 1.41
CA SER A 7 -10.89 0.05 1.22
C SER A 7 -10.32 -1.00 0.25
N LYS A 8 -9.22 -0.68 -0.43
CA LYS A 8 -8.57 -1.50 -1.46
C LYS A 8 -7.21 -2.06 -1.03
N GLY A 9 -6.76 -1.77 0.19
CA GLY A 9 -5.46 -2.21 0.67
C GLY A 9 -5.38 -2.25 2.19
N THR A 10 -4.22 -2.63 2.70
CA THR A 10 -3.91 -2.53 4.13
C THR A 10 -3.44 -1.11 4.44
N LYS A 11 -4.11 -0.47 5.39
CA LYS A 11 -3.75 0.83 5.94
C LYS A 11 -2.43 0.74 6.70
N TYR A 12 -1.48 1.55 6.27
CA TYR A 12 -0.28 1.90 7.01
C TYR A 12 -0.26 3.38 7.32
N GLN A 13 0.36 3.75 8.43
CA GLN A 13 0.63 5.14 8.77
C GLN A 13 2.05 5.26 9.27
N ILE A 14 2.72 6.34 8.88
CA ILE A 14 3.95 6.79 9.51
C ILE A 14 3.59 8.04 10.29
N ILE A 15 3.83 8.03 11.59
CA ILE A 15 3.56 9.16 12.48
C ILE A 15 4.77 9.31 13.38
N ASP A 16 5.44 10.46 13.28
CA ASP A 16 6.63 10.86 14.03
C ASP A 16 7.70 9.77 14.04
N GLY A 17 8.01 9.28 12.83
CA GLY A 17 9.03 8.26 12.61
C GLY A 17 8.62 6.83 12.94
N LYS A 18 7.40 6.61 13.47
CA LYS A 18 6.91 5.28 13.85
C LYS A 18 5.93 4.73 12.82
N LEU A 19 6.08 3.45 12.50
CA LEU A 19 5.19 2.72 11.59
C LEU A 19 4.01 2.10 12.35
N TYR A 20 2.81 2.39 11.89
CA TYR A 20 1.56 1.80 12.35
C TYR A 20 0.88 1.09 11.18
N ARG A 21 0.13 0.03 11.50
CA ARG A 21 -0.66 -0.74 10.53
C ARG A 21 -2.03 -1.03 11.14
N GLN A 22 -3.09 -1.09 10.34
CA GLN A 22 -4.35 -1.68 10.80
C GLN A 22 -4.12 -3.11 11.32
N LYS A 23 -4.99 -3.60 12.22
CA LYS A 23 -4.81 -4.92 12.85
C LYS A 23 -4.72 -6.04 11.81
N ASP A 24 -5.67 -6.11 10.89
CA ASP A 24 -5.77 -7.21 9.95
C ASP A 24 -4.96 -6.96 8.68
N CYS A 25 -4.06 -7.89 8.35
CA CYS A 25 -3.40 -7.96 7.05
C CYS A 25 -3.95 -9.18 6.32
N HIS A 26 -4.36 -9.00 5.07
CA HIS A 26 -4.91 -10.11 4.29
C HIS A 26 -3.88 -11.23 4.05
N PHE A 27 -2.60 -10.87 3.89
CA PHE A 27 -1.49 -11.81 3.75
C PHE A 27 -0.34 -11.43 4.71
N PRO A 28 -0.33 -11.94 5.95
CA PRO A 28 0.61 -11.51 6.98
C PRO A 28 2.10 -11.58 6.58
N ALA A 29 2.51 -12.63 5.87
CA ALA A 29 3.89 -12.76 5.38
C ALA A 29 4.27 -11.65 4.37
N ARG A 30 3.34 -11.25 3.49
CA ARG A 30 3.56 -10.15 2.53
C ARG A 30 3.69 -8.82 3.26
N CYS A 31 2.86 -8.60 4.29
CA CYS A 31 3.00 -7.42 5.16
C CYS A 31 4.36 -7.39 5.87
N ALA A 32 4.88 -8.51 6.35
CA ALA A 32 6.21 -8.57 6.98
C ALA A 32 7.33 -8.16 6.01
N GLY A 33 7.26 -8.59 4.74
CA GLY A 33 8.19 -8.17 3.69
C GLY A 33 8.17 -6.66 3.45
N ILE A 34 6.98 -6.05 3.36
CA ILE A 34 6.83 -4.59 3.24
C ILE A 34 7.37 -3.86 4.47
N GLU A 35 7.04 -4.36 5.65
CA GLU A 35 7.43 -3.76 6.93
C GLU A 35 8.94 -3.76 7.15
N HIS A 36 9.68 -4.73 6.61
CA HIS A 36 11.15 -4.72 6.65
C HIS A 36 11.71 -3.39 6.13
N TYR A 37 11.23 -2.95 4.96
CA TYR A 37 11.66 -1.69 4.35
C TYR A 37 11.05 -0.47 5.04
N LEU A 38 9.74 -0.49 5.32
CA LEU A 38 9.06 0.67 5.91
C LEU A 38 9.58 1.00 7.32
N LYS A 39 9.94 0.01 8.14
CA LYS A 39 10.52 0.24 9.47
C LYS A 39 11.89 0.90 9.40
N SER A 40 12.69 0.57 8.39
CA SER A 40 14.01 1.20 8.17
C SER A 40 13.88 2.66 7.71
N LEU A 41 12.87 2.92 6.87
CA LEU A 41 12.63 4.25 6.30
C LEU A 41 11.84 5.19 7.21
N SER A 42 10.95 4.65 8.05
CA SER A 42 9.99 5.45 8.82
C SER A 42 10.63 6.59 9.62
N PRO A 43 11.79 6.45 10.30
CA PRO A 43 12.39 7.54 11.08
C PRO A 43 12.82 8.76 10.25
N LYS A 44 12.92 8.62 8.93
CA LYS A 44 13.35 9.68 7.99
C LYS A 44 12.22 10.23 7.13
N LEU A 45 11.01 9.66 7.24
CA LEU A 45 9.87 10.01 6.42
C LEU A 45 8.91 10.94 7.20
N PRO A 46 8.24 11.88 6.51
CA PRO A 46 7.21 12.71 7.13
C PRO A 46 5.97 11.89 7.47
N ASN A 47 5.05 12.50 8.22
CA ASN A 47 3.79 11.86 8.57
C ASN A 47 2.96 11.61 7.31
N MET A 48 2.53 10.36 7.11
CA MET A 48 1.79 9.95 5.93
C MET A 48 0.89 8.74 6.20
N GLU A 49 -0.11 8.56 5.35
CA GLU A 49 -1.02 7.43 5.37
C GLU A 49 -1.01 6.75 4.00
N LEU A 50 -0.88 5.42 4.00
CA LEU A 50 -0.67 4.61 2.81
C LEU A 50 -1.72 3.50 2.73
N ALA A 51 -2.29 3.31 1.55
CA ALA A 51 -3.09 2.13 1.21
C ALA A 51 -2.25 1.15 0.41
N ILE A 52 -1.78 0.07 1.04
CA ILE A 52 -0.91 -0.91 0.37
C ILE A 52 -1.68 -2.20 0.10
N ASN A 53 -1.96 -2.45 -1.17
CA ASN A 53 -2.52 -3.70 -1.63
C ASN A 53 -1.46 -4.82 -1.60
N THR A 54 -1.80 -5.90 -0.91
CA THR A 54 -0.96 -7.11 -0.79
C THR A 54 -1.48 -8.27 -1.65
N ARG A 55 -2.54 -8.06 -2.44
CA ARG A 55 -3.06 -9.06 -3.40
C ARG A 55 -2.24 -9.06 -4.69
N ASP A 56 -2.43 -10.10 -5.49
CA ASP A 56 -1.73 -10.23 -6.78
C ASP A 56 -2.24 -9.23 -7.83
N TRP A 57 -3.51 -8.83 -7.76
CA TRP A 57 -4.16 -7.98 -8.76
C TRP A 57 -4.24 -6.51 -8.32
N PRO A 58 -4.00 -5.52 -9.21
CA PRO A 58 -4.20 -4.10 -8.93
C PRO A 58 -5.68 -3.76 -8.72
N GLN A 59 -5.96 -2.62 -8.08
CA GLN A 59 -7.28 -2.36 -7.48
C GLN A 59 -8.07 -1.23 -8.14
N VAL A 60 -7.41 -0.30 -8.83
CA VAL A 60 -8.04 0.91 -9.35
C VAL A 60 -7.99 0.90 -10.88
N ASN A 61 -8.90 0.12 -11.49
CA ASN A 61 -9.07 0.09 -12.93
C ASN A 61 -9.63 1.43 -13.46
N ARG A 62 -9.11 1.90 -14.59
CA ARG A 62 -9.46 3.19 -15.21
C ARG A 62 -10.87 3.24 -15.78
N GLU A 63 -11.40 2.11 -16.25
CA GLU A 63 -12.66 2.01 -16.98
C GLU A 63 -13.84 1.64 -16.08
N TRP A 64 -13.61 1.16 -14.86
CA TRP A 64 -14.68 0.68 -13.96
C TRP A 64 -15.43 1.80 -13.22
N GLY A 65 -15.35 3.05 -13.71
CA GLY A 65 -16.02 4.21 -13.11
C GLY A 65 -15.50 4.60 -11.71
N HIS A 66 -14.40 4.01 -11.25
CA HIS A 66 -13.78 4.38 -9.98
C HIS A 66 -13.01 5.69 -10.12
N LYS A 67 -13.22 6.62 -9.18
CA LYS A 67 -12.35 7.80 -9.04
C LYS A 67 -10.92 7.33 -8.77
N ALA A 68 -9.95 7.97 -9.43
CA ALA A 68 -8.53 7.72 -9.20
C ALA A 68 -8.20 7.86 -7.70
N ALA A 69 -7.50 6.86 -7.16
CA ALA A 69 -7.14 6.79 -5.74
C ALA A 69 -5.71 6.23 -5.60
N PRO A 70 -4.90 6.75 -4.66
CA PRO A 70 -3.52 6.31 -4.49
C PRO A 70 -3.46 4.98 -3.73
N VAL A 71 -3.57 3.87 -4.45
CA VAL A 71 -3.38 2.51 -3.94
C VAL A 71 -2.03 2.00 -4.42
N PHE A 72 -1.20 1.49 -3.52
CA PHE A 72 0.08 0.88 -3.87
C PHE A 72 -0.11 -0.61 -4.17
N SER A 73 0.26 -1.06 -5.37
CA SER A 73 0.21 -2.47 -5.81
C SER A 73 1.55 -2.85 -6.44
N PHE A 74 2.07 -4.06 -6.20
CA PHE A 74 3.41 -4.43 -6.69
C PHE A 74 3.49 -4.57 -8.22
N SER A 75 2.36 -4.78 -8.89
CA SER A 75 2.26 -4.97 -10.34
C SER A 75 1.00 -4.31 -10.90
N LYS A 76 1.07 -3.85 -12.15
CA LYS A 76 -0.07 -3.32 -12.90
C LYS A 76 0.17 -3.30 -14.42
N THR A 77 -0.91 -3.07 -15.17
CA THR A 77 -0.85 -2.68 -16.59
C THR A 77 -1.20 -1.19 -16.75
N LYS A 78 -1.29 -0.72 -18.00
CA LYS A 78 -1.73 0.66 -18.31
C LYS A 78 -3.18 0.94 -17.87
N GLU A 79 -3.99 -0.11 -17.69
CA GLU A 79 -5.41 -0.02 -17.33
C GLU A 79 -5.66 0.36 -15.86
N TYR A 80 -4.60 0.51 -15.05
CA TYR A 80 -4.72 0.74 -13.61
C TYR A 80 -4.02 2.02 -13.15
N TYR A 81 -4.65 2.70 -12.21
CA TYR A 81 -4.11 3.90 -11.56
C TYR A 81 -3.14 3.58 -10.41
N ASP A 82 -3.09 2.34 -9.92
CA ASP A 82 -2.25 1.92 -8.81
C ASP A 82 -0.79 2.40 -8.93
N ILE A 83 -0.15 2.72 -7.83
CA ILE A 83 1.25 3.15 -7.78
C ILE A 83 2.10 1.91 -7.53
N MET A 84 3.11 1.65 -8.39
CA MET A 84 3.97 0.49 -8.20
C MET A 84 4.92 0.68 -7.02
N TYR A 85 5.13 -0.39 -6.25
CA TYR A 85 6.16 -0.48 -5.22
C TYR A 85 6.96 -1.79 -5.38
N PRO A 86 8.21 -1.87 -4.88
CA PRO A 86 8.98 -3.11 -4.90
C PRO A 86 8.24 -4.24 -4.17
N THR A 87 8.13 -5.42 -4.78
CA THR A 87 7.36 -6.52 -4.20
C THR A 87 7.90 -6.94 -2.83
N TRP A 88 6.98 -7.40 -1.97
CA TRP A 88 7.31 -7.97 -0.65
C TRP A 88 8.34 -9.11 -0.74
N SER A 89 8.38 -9.86 -1.83
CA SER A 89 9.23 -11.06 -1.98
C SER A 89 10.71 -10.78 -2.15
N PHE A 90 11.15 -9.52 -2.13
CA PHE A 90 12.58 -9.19 -2.04
C PHE A 90 13.16 -9.42 -0.63
N TRP A 91 12.30 -9.64 0.38
CA TRP A 91 12.66 -10.04 1.74
C TRP A 91 11.80 -11.24 2.16
#